data_AF-A0A3M6URU6-F1
#
_entry.id   AF-A0A3M6URU6-F1
#
_cell.length_a   1.000
_cell.length_b   1.000
_cell.length_c   1.000
_cell.angle_alpha   90.00
_cell.angle_beta   90.00
_cell.angle_gamma   90.00
#
_symmetry.space_group_name_H-M   'P 1'
#
loop_
_entity.id
_entity.type
_entity.pdbx_description
1 polymer ?
#
loop_
_entity_poly.entity_id
_entity_poly.type
_entity_poly.pdbx_seq_one_letter_code
_entity_poly.pdbx_strand_id
1 'polypeptide(L)'
;MSDFGFSSSSSSSSSSGMNGAQRAELMDQVKSQLLVATLQELLSKMSEKCFKKCIYKPGTKLDNSEQKCISSCMDRYMDAWNIVSKTYQDRLRKEHSLAGNFN
;
A
#
# COMPACT_ATOMS: atom_id res chain seq x y z
N MET A 1 -12.68 1.47 47.71
CA MET A 1 -13.48 1.04 46.55
C MET A 1 -12.57 0.18 45.68
N SER A 2 -12.73 -1.13 45.83
CA SER A 2 -12.22 -2.27 45.03
C SER A 2 -12.71 -2.14 43.57
N ASP A 3 -12.05 -2.58 42.48
CA ASP A 3 -11.28 -3.80 42.22
C ASP A 3 -10.31 -3.64 41.02
N PHE A 4 -9.12 -4.27 41.13
CA PHE A 4 -8.30 -4.71 40.00
C PHE A 4 -8.77 -6.11 39.56
N GLY A 5 -8.94 -6.35 38.25
CA GLY A 5 -9.44 -7.63 37.72
C GLY A 5 -8.79 -8.07 36.40
N PHE A 6 -7.48 -8.34 36.41
CA PHE A 6 -6.80 -9.13 35.38
C PHE A 6 -7.08 -10.62 35.64
N SER A 7 -8.07 -11.19 34.95
CA SER A 7 -8.29 -12.64 34.96
C SER A 7 -7.33 -13.33 33.98
N SER A 8 -6.18 -13.75 34.50
CA SER A 8 -5.40 -14.86 33.95
C SER A 8 -6.25 -16.12 33.99
N SER A 9 -6.89 -16.47 32.87
CA SER A 9 -7.29 -17.84 32.60
C SER A 9 -6.24 -18.44 31.67
N SER A 10 -5.30 -19.18 32.26
CA SER A 10 -4.45 -20.11 31.54
C SER A 10 -5.33 -21.23 30.98
N SER A 11 -5.79 -21.08 29.75
CA SER A 11 -6.15 -22.18 28.89
C SER A 11 -5.19 -22.18 27.71
N SER A 12 -4.41 -23.27 27.65
CA SER A 12 -3.58 -23.69 26.53
C SER A 12 -4.09 -23.16 25.19
N SER A 13 -3.39 -22.19 24.61
CA SER A 13 -3.46 -21.91 23.18
C SER A 13 -2.82 -23.10 22.47
N SER A 14 -3.60 -24.18 22.42
CA SER A 14 -3.46 -25.24 21.45
C SER A 14 -3.18 -24.59 20.11
N SER A 15 -2.02 -24.94 19.55
CA SER A 15 -1.71 -24.88 18.14
C SER A 15 -2.72 -25.76 17.38
N SER A 16 -3.99 -25.39 17.46
CA SER A 16 -5.07 -25.92 16.66
C SER A 16 -4.88 -25.30 15.29
N GLY A 17 -4.29 -26.08 14.38
CA GLY A 17 -4.00 -25.67 13.02
C GLY A 17 -5.18 -24.92 12.43
N MET A 18 -4.97 -23.66 12.08
CA MET A 18 -5.96 -22.87 11.35
C MET A 18 -6.38 -23.70 10.14
N ASN A 19 -7.68 -24.02 10.05
CA ASN A 19 -8.21 -24.74 8.90
C ASN A 19 -7.82 -23.97 7.63
N GLY A 20 -7.43 -24.67 6.56
CA GLY A 20 -6.95 -24.03 5.32
C GLY A 20 -7.90 -22.95 4.79
N ALA A 21 -9.22 -23.14 5.00
CA ALA A 21 -10.24 -22.15 4.68
C ALA A 21 -10.14 -20.86 5.52
N GLN A 22 -9.91 -20.98 6.82
CA GLN A 22 -9.81 -19.86 7.75
C GLN A 22 -8.52 -19.06 7.54
N ARG A 23 -7.43 -19.73 7.13
CA ARG A 23 -6.19 -19.08 6.69
C ARG A 23 -6.38 -18.36 5.35
N ALA A 24 -7.11 -18.95 4.41
CA ALA A 24 -7.39 -18.32 3.12
C ALA A 24 -8.21 -17.03 3.28
N GLU A 25 -9.27 -17.07 4.11
CA GLU A 25 -10.11 -15.90 4.40
C GLU A 25 -9.32 -14.78 5.12
N LEU A 26 -8.50 -15.14 6.12
CA LEU A 26 -7.63 -14.17 6.78
C LEU A 26 -6.61 -13.56 5.80
N MET A 27 -6.01 -14.36 4.93
CA MET A 27 -5.05 -13.87 3.94
C MET A 27 -5.72 -12.95 2.91
N ASP A 28 -6.99 -13.18 2.58
CA ASP A 28 -7.77 -12.30 1.70
C ASP A 28 -8.05 -10.95 2.36
N GLN A 29 -8.47 -10.96 3.62
CA GLN A 29 -8.65 -9.74 4.42
C GLN A 29 -7.34 -8.95 4.53
N VAL A 30 -6.23 -9.60 4.85
CA VAL A 30 -4.91 -8.96 4.92
C VAL A 30 -4.51 -8.35 3.57
N LYS A 31 -4.73 -9.05 2.46
CA LYS A 31 -4.46 -8.52 1.11
C LYS A 31 -5.31 -7.27 0.83
N SER A 32 -6.60 -7.28 1.17
CA SER A 32 -7.47 -6.12 0.95
C SER A 32 -6.97 -4.88 1.71
N GLN A 33 -6.54 -5.04 2.97
CA GLN A 33 -6.01 -3.95 3.77
C GLN A 33 -4.67 -3.43 3.24
N LEU A 34 -3.81 -4.33 2.75
CA LEU A 34 -2.54 -3.96 2.13
C LEU A 34 -2.74 -3.12 0.87
N LEU A 35 -3.72 -3.49 0.03
CA LEU A 35 -4.04 -2.74 -1.18
C LEU A 35 -4.52 -1.32 -0.82
N VAL A 36 -5.39 -1.19 0.19
CA VAL A 36 -5.85 0.12 0.67
C VAL A 36 -4.69 0.98 1.15
N ALA A 37 -3.79 0.43 1.98
CA ALA A 37 -2.62 1.16 2.47
C ALA A 37 -1.69 1.59 1.32
N THR A 38 -1.47 0.71 0.34
CA THR A 38 -0.64 0.99 -0.84
C THR A 38 -1.24 2.12 -1.68
N LEU A 39 -2.56 2.11 -1.90
CA LEU A 39 -3.26 3.17 -2.63
C LEU A 39 -3.18 4.50 -1.87
N GLN A 40 -3.35 4.49 -0.55
CA GLN A 40 -3.21 5.69 0.28
C GLN A 40 -1.80 6.27 0.18
N GLU A 41 -0.76 5.44 0.23
CA GLU A 41 0.62 5.89 0.07
C GLU A 41 0.85 6.49 -1.33
N LEU A 42 0.38 5.82 -2.38
CA LEU A 42 0.47 6.32 -3.75
C LEU A 42 -0.17 7.71 -3.89
N LEU A 43 -1.40 7.86 -3.40
CA LEU A 43 -2.13 9.13 -3.44
C LEU A 43 -1.41 10.23 -2.65
N SER A 44 -0.89 9.90 -1.47
CA SER A 44 -0.14 10.85 -0.64
C SER A 44 1.13 11.33 -1.36
N LYS A 45 1.95 10.41 -1.87
CA LYS A 45 3.19 10.74 -2.59
C LYS A 45 2.96 11.50 -3.88
N MET A 46 1.92 11.14 -4.63
CA MET A 46 1.53 11.87 -5.83
C MET A 46 1.10 13.30 -5.50
N SER A 47 0.25 13.45 -4.48
CA SER A 47 -0.25 14.74 -4.04
C SER A 47 0.89 15.65 -3.58
N GLU A 48 1.82 15.15 -2.76
CA GLU A 48 3.00 15.91 -2.32
C GLU A 48 3.87 16.37 -3.50
N LYS A 49 4.12 15.49 -4.48
CA LYS A 49 4.95 15.82 -5.65
C LYS A 49 4.28 16.85 -6.55
N CYS A 50 3.01 16.65 -6.88
CA CYS A 50 2.30 17.57 -7.75
C CYS A 50 2.05 18.91 -7.09
N PHE A 51 1.79 18.94 -5.78
CA PHE A 51 1.69 20.19 -5.02
C PHE A 51 3.01 20.99 -5.11
N LYS A 52 4.14 20.37 -4.76
CA LYS A 52 5.46 21.02 -4.81
C LYS A 52 5.84 21.49 -6.22
N LYS A 53 5.38 20.78 -7.26
CA LYS A 53 5.73 21.09 -8.65
C LYS A 53 4.85 22.20 -9.24
N CYS A 54 3.57 22.22 -8.89
CA CYS A 54 2.58 23.06 -9.57
C CYS A 54 2.10 24.25 -8.76
N ILE A 55 2.20 24.23 -7.42
CA ILE A 55 1.70 25.30 -6.55
C ILE A 55 2.85 26.19 -6.10
N TYR A 56 2.94 27.37 -6.70
CA TYR A 56 3.96 28.37 -6.36
C TYR A 56 3.45 29.41 -5.36
N LYS A 57 2.14 29.66 -5.36
CA LYS A 57 1.48 30.66 -4.49
C LYS A 57 0.27 30.00 -3.83
N PRO A 58 0.45 29.37 -2.66
CA PRO A 58 -0.64 28.69 -1.98
C PRO A 58 -1.82 29.65 -1.73
N GLY A 59 -3.01 29.22 -2.11
CA GLY A 59 -4.25 29.98 -1.93
C GLY A 59 -5.43 29.06 -1.60
N THR A 60 -6.61 29.66 -1.42
CA THR A 60 -7.85 28.91 -1.13
C THR A 60 -8.48 28.29 -2.38
N LYS A 61 -7.94 28.62 -3.57
CA LYS A 61 -8.40 28.13 -4.87
C LYS A 61 -7.18 27.93 -5.76
N LEU A 62 -7.27 26.94 -6.63
CA LEU A 62 -6.30 26.73 -7.71
C LEU A 62 -6.64 27.65 -8.86
N ASP A 63 -5.63 28.33 -9.41
CA ASP A 63 -5.81 29.05 -10.67
C ASP A 63 -5.83 28.09 -11.88
N ASN A 64 -6.18 28.59 -13.06
CA ASN A 64 -6.31 27.76 -14.26
C ASN A 64 -4.96 27.12 -14.69
N SER A 65 -3.83 27.79 -14.43
CA SER A 65 -2.50 27.24 -14.70
C SER A 65 -2.14 26.12 -13.74
N GLU A 66 -2.41 26.30 -12.44
CA GLU A 66 -2.20 25.31 -11.40
C GLU A 66 -3.05 24.06 -11.63
N GLN A 67 -4.33 24.23 -11.98
CA GLN A 67 -5.23 23.12 -12.34
C GLN A 67 -4.70 22.31 -13.53
N LYS A 68 -4.32 22.98 -14.62
CA LYS A 68 -3.74 22.31 -15.80
C LYS A 68 -2.43 21.60 -15.46
N CYS A 69 -1.56 22.24 -14.67
CA CYS A 69 -0.31 21.64 -14.22
C CYS A 69 -0.57 20.39 -13.40
N ILE A 70 -1.49 20.43 -12.43
CA ILE A 70 -1.82 19.29 -11.57
C ILE A 70 -2.36 18.12 -12.40
N SER A 71 -3.30 18.36 -13.32
CA SER A 71 -3.82 17.31 -14.21
C SER A 71 -2.68 16.64 -14.97
N SER A 72 -1.83 17.42 -15.62
CA SER A 72 -0.68 16.88 -16.35
C SER A 72 0.31 16.16 -15.43
N CYS A 73 0.56 16.69 -14.23
CA CYS A 73 1.46 16.08 -13.26
C CYS A 73 0.97 14.70 -12.81
N MET A 74 -0.32 14.57 -12.48
CA MET A 74 -0.92 13.31 -12.08
C MET A 74 -0.82 12.26 -13.19
N ASP A 75 -1.15 12.64 -14.43
CA ASP A 75 -1.04 11.75 -15.60
C ASP A 75 0.40 11.25 -15.78
N ARG A 76 1.38 12.17 -15.78
CA ARG A 76 2.80 11.81 -15.94
C ARG A 76 3.32 10.97 -14.77
N TYR A 77 2.83 11.23 -13.55
CA TYR A 77 3.22 10.46 -12.36
C TYR A 77 2.72 9.03 -12.45
N MET A 78 1.46 8.82 -12.83
CA MET A 78 0.89 7.48 -13.00
C MET A 78 1.57 6.71 -14.13
N ASP A 79 1.87 7.37 -15.26
CA ASP A 79 2.64 6.77 -16.35
C ASP A 79 4.02 6.29 -15.87
N ALA A 80 4.75 7.14 -15.15
CA ALA A 80 6.05 6.80 -14.60
C ALA A 80 5.95 5.66 -13.57
N TRP A 81 4.96 5.71 -12.69
CA TRP A 81 4.73 4.66 -11.69
C TRP A 81 4.44 3.31 -12.34
N ASN A 82 3.60 3.27 -13.37
CA ASN A 82 3.28 2.05 -14.11
C ASN A 82 4.52 1.42 -14.77
N ILE A 83 5.36 2.23 -15.42
CA ILE A 83 6.59 1.76 -16.06
C ILE A 83 7.56 1.19 -15.02
N VAL A 84 7.79 1.92 -13.93
CA VAL A 84 8.69 1.48 -12.85
C VAL A 84 8.16 0.22 -12.17
N SER A 85 6.86 0.17 -11.86
CA SER A 85 6.20 -0.98 -11.23
C SER A 85 6.33 -2.23 -12.08
N LYS A 86 6.02 -2.15 -13.39
CA LYS A 86 6.16 -3.27 -14.31
C LYS A 86 7.61 -3.75 -14.41
N THR A 87 8.54 -2.83 -14.60
CA THR A 87 9.98 -3.17 -14.72
C THR A 87 10.50 -3.86 -13.46
N TYR A 88 10.08 -3.36 -12.29
CA TYR A 88 10.44 -3.95 -11.01
C TYR A 88 9.87 -5.37 -10.85
N GLN A 89 8.59 -5.58 -11.17
CA GLN A 89 7.95 -6.89 -11.14
C GLN A 89 8.62 -7.88 -12.10
N ASP A 90 8.95 -7.45 -13.31
CA ASP A 90 9.63 -8.29 -14.30
C ASP A 90 11.03 -8.71 -13.82
N ARG A 91 11.76 -7.83 -13.11
CA ARG A 91 13.04 -8.16 -12.49
C ARG A 91 12.88 -9.19 -11.36
N LEU A 92 11.92 -8.97 -10.46
CA LEU A 92 11.64 -9.90 -9.35
C LEU A 92 11.31 -11.31 -9.87
N ARG A 93 10.44 -11.41 -10.90
CA ARG A 93 10.09 -12.71 -11.51
C ARG A 93 11.31 -13.43 -12.08
N LYS A 94 12.22 -12.70 -12.73
CA LYS A 94 13.48 -13.27 -13.25
C LYS A 94 14.34 -13.80 -12.10
N GLU A 95 14.54 -13.02 -11.05
CA GLU A 95 15.32 -13.44 -9.87
C GLU A 95 14.71 -14.68 -9.20
N HIS A 96 13.38 -14.73 -9.03
CA HIS A 96 12.68 -15.90 -8.51
C HIS A 96 12.82 -17.15 -9.40
N SER A 97 12.79 -17.00 -10.73
CA SER A 97 12.99 -18.12 -11.66
C SER A 97 14.41 -18.69 -11.60
N LEU A 98 15.41 -17.83 -11.40
CA LEU A 98 16.81 -18.25 -11.25
C LEU A 98 17.04 -18.97 -9.91
N ALA A 99 16.37 -18.54 -8.84
CA ALA A 99 16.43 -19.21 -7.54
C ALA A 99 15.70 -20.58 -7.52
N GLY A 100 14.69 -20.76 -8.36
CA GLY A 100 13.96 -22.04 -8.50
C GLY A 100 14.70 -23.13 -9.29
N ASN A 101 15.72 -22.77 -10.08
CA ASN A 101 16.52 -23.69 -10.89
C ASN A 101 17.68 -24.36 -10.12
N PHE A 102 17.78 -24.17 -8.81
CA PHE A 102 18.80 -24.76 -7.93
C PHE A 102 18.26 -25.87 -6.99
N ASN A 103 17.07 -26.42 -7.27
CA ASN A 103 16.57 -27.66 -6.64
C ASN A 103 16.49 -28.79 -7.66
#